data_AF-A0A0B7AIF8-F1
#
_entry.id   AF-A0A0B7AIF8-F1
#
_cell.length_a   1.000
_cell.length_b   1.000
_cell.length_c   1.000
_cell.angle_alpha   90.00
_cell.angle_beta   90.00
_cell.angle_gamma   90.00
#
_symmetry.space_group_name_H-M   'P 1'
#
loop_
_entity.id
_entity.type
_entity.pdbx_description
1 polymer ?
#
loop_
_entity_poly.entity_id
_entity_poly.type
_entity_poly.pdbx_seq_one_letter_code
_entity_poly.pdbx_strand_id
1 'polypeptide(L)'
;LAHQWFGNLVTMKWWDDLWLNEGFASYVESNIGTDFIDKSFHKRFSTVIQYLNAMADDSLMSSHPIAVSVNDPVEVDALFDHISYDKGNAVIYMLKSFLTEEPFRKGLSNYLQKHKFGNAETHNLWEAFQEVSNLPSHLTVSKIMDTWTKQMGLPVVTVTRHEGKLHLSQKRFLLSESSPGTGTTKTYPQSPFGYKWIIPFTYKTSSDPNKQTLVWLSDEHDHVELNDSSMKWLKANVDTQGFYRVNYDKDGWQEIIRQLSVDHTVFTVADRMGLIEDVFSLARVGLTDYRTALDLTKYLVNETDYFVWSVALSHISFLRQRMYLEEEYDQLNNYTLTLAKAHIDVVNWDKQENPVDEFMQTLMIGTGISLDYQKVLDKALQIFQQWKNDSPLTISNGLRSTVYSQGVRYGTKTDWDLVFHRYTKEVVPSERHSLLRALSHTRDARLLQLLMKYGFDDSKVKSQDSDGVLRSVGGSYTGQLFAWRYLRENYDMILDRFGSSSFIMSNIINGVVAGFNTQFDNDEIVTFFKNKNLGTAKLN
;
A
#
# COMPACT_ATOMS: atom_id res chain seq x y z
N LEU A 1 -15.65 -3.32 15.79
CA LEU A 1 -16.24 -4.57 16.36
C LEU A 1 -15.16 -5.57 16.72
N ALA A 2 -14.17 -5.84 15.86
CA ALA A 2 -13.07 -6.77 16.15
C ALA A 2 -12.38 -6.52 17.50
N HIS A 3 -12.12 -5.26 17.85
CA HIS A 3 -11.53 -4.88 19.14
C HIS A 3 -12.32 -5.29 20.39
N GLN A 4 -13.62 -5.60 20.27
CA GLN A 4 -14.37 -6.16 21.40
C GLN A 4 -13.78 -7.50 21.86
N TRP A 5 -13.12 -8.24 20.96
CA TRP A 5 -12.35 -9.45 21.29
C TRP A 5 -10.85 -9.15 21.38
N PHE A 6 -10.27 -8.52 20.35
CA PHE A 6 -8.83 -8.23 20.24
C PHE A 6 -8.50 -6.83 20.75
N GLY A 7 -8.37 -6.70 22.07
CA GLY A 7 -8.03 -5.47 22.76
C GLY A 7 -8.89 -5.24 24.00
N ASN A 8 -10.20 -5.47 23.94
CA ASN A 8 -11.08 -5.31 25.09
C ASN A 8 -11.18 -6.59 25.93
N LEU A 9 -11.53 -7.73 25.30
CA LEU A 9 -11.68 -9.01 26.01
C LEU A 9 -10.32 -9.61 26.37
N VAL A 10 -9.38 -9.60 25.43
CA VAL A 10 -7.98 -9.97 25.64
C VAL A 10 -7.15 -8.77 25.21
N THR A 11 -6.44 -8.18 26.15
CA THR A 11 -5.60 -7.00 25.90
C THR A 11 -4.13 -7.45 25.86
N MET A 12 -3.32 -6.88 24.97
CA MET A 12 -1.87 -7.05 25.07
C MET A 12 -1.38 -6.67 26.48
N LYS A 13 -0.34 -7.35 26.97
CA LYS A 13 0.22 -7.08 28.30
C LYS A 13 0.93 -5.73 28.37
N TRP A 14 1.60 -5.36 27.29
CA TRP A 14 2.24 -4.08 27.12
C TRP A 14 2.24 -3.67 25.64
N TRP A 15 2.58 -2.41 25.36
CA TRP A 15 2.55 -1.81 24.02
C TRP A 15 3.55 -2.43 23.04
N ASP A 16 4.52 -3.19 23.53
CA ASP A 16 5.45 -3.96 22.69
C ASP A 16 4.74 -5.02 21.84
N ASP A 17 3.59 -5.49 22.30
CA ASP A 17 2.71 -6.42 21.62
C ASP A 17 1.41 -5.75 21.09
N LEU A 18 1.44 -4.43 20.80
CA LEU A 18 0.29 -3.68 20.26
C LEU A 18 -0.37 -4.37 19.05
N TRP A 19 0.44 -5.02 18.20
CA TRP A 19 -0.02 -5.75 17.03
C TRP A 19 -1.01 -6.89 17.34
N LEU A 20 -1.01 -7.45 18.56
CA LEU A 20 -2.00 -8.45 18.99
C LEU A 20 -3.43 -7.89 18.96
N ASN A 21 -3.57 -6.58 19.12
CA ASN A 21 -4.85 -5.89 18.98
C ASN A 21 -5.03 -5.43 17.54
N GLU A 22 -4.13 -4.57 17.06
CA GLU A 22 -4.29 -3.85 15.80
C GLU A 22 -4.18 -4.76 14.58
N GLY A 23 -3.19 -5.65 14.54
CA GLY A 23 -3.02 -6.61 13.46
C GLY A 23 -4.21 -7.58 13.33
N PHE A 24 -4.80 -8.02 14.45
CA PHE A 24 -6.01 -8.84 14.42
C PHE A 24 -7.26 -8.05 14.04
N ALA A 25 -7.38 -6.79 14.47
CA ALA A 25 -8.48 -5.94 14.06
C ALA A 25 -8.44 -5.70 12.53
N SER A 26 -7.27 -5.38 11.98
CA SER A 26 -7.04 -5.26 10.54
C SER A 26 -7.30 -6.57 9.80
N TYR A 27 -6.87 -7.72 10.36
CA TYR A 27 -7.18 -9.03 9.77
C TYR A 27 -8.69 -9.30 9.70
N VAL A 28 -9.42 -9.02 10.79
CA VAL A 28 -10.88 -9.18 10.81
C VAL A 28 -11.52 -8.23 9.81
N GLU A 29 -11.06 -7.00 9.67
CA GLU A 29 -11.55 -6.06 8.67
C GLU A 29 -11.36 -6.60 7.25
N SER A 30 -10.12 -6.90 6.86
CA SER A 30 -9.75 -7.14 5.46
C SER A 30 -9.95 -8.58 4.95
N ASN A 31 -10.17 -9.54 5.85
CA ASN A 31 -10.33 -10.97 5.51
C ASN A 31 -11.64 -11.59 5.98
N ILE A 32 -12.39 -10.92 6.86
CA ILE A 32 -13.68 -11.43 7.36
C ILE A 32 -14.80 -10.43 7.08
N GLY A 33 -14.60 -9.17 7.46
CA GLY A 33 -15.58 -8.10 7.32
C GLY A 33 -15.87 -7.79 5.85
N THR A 34 -14.85 -7.50 5.06
CA THR A 34 -15.00 -7.24 3.61
C THR A 34 -15.67 -8.41 2.90
N ASP A 35 -15.24 -9.63 3.21
CA ASP A 35 -15.70 -10.85 2.54
C ASP A 35 -17.15 -11.20 2.90
N PHE A 36 -17.58 -10.82 4.10
CA PHE A 36 -18.96 -10.93 4.54
C PHE A 36 -19.88 -9.94 3.82
N ILE A 37 -19.40 -8.71 3.57
CA ILE A 37 -20.17 -7.67 2.87
C ILE A 37 -20.27 -7.99 1.39
N ASP A 38 -19.14 -8.26 0.73
CA ASP A 38 -19.11 -8.63 -0.68
C ASP A 38 -17.92 -9.56 -0.98
N LYS A 39 -18.24 -10.75 -1.49
CA LYS A 39 -17.26 -11.77 -1.86
C LYS A 39 -16.34 -11.34 -3.00
N SER A 40 -16.69 -10.30 -3.75
CA SER A 40 -15.81 -9.70 -4.76
C SER A 40 -14.52 -9.12 -4.17
N PHE A 41 -14.49 -8.81 -2.87
CA PHE A 41 -13.30 -8.35 -2.14
C PHE A 41 -12.41 -9.49 -1.64
N HIS A 42 -12.91 -10.74 -1.65
CA HIS A 42 -12.30 -11.91 -1.01
C HIS A 42 -10.81 -12.04 -1.33
N LYS A 43 -9.96 -11.92 -0.31
CA LYS A 43 -8.48 -11.90 -0.36
C LYS A 43 -7.84 -10.72 -1.09
N ARG A 44 -8.58 -10.02 -1.96
CA ARG A 44 -8.07 -8.93 -2.82
C ARG A 44 -7.78 -7.68 -2.00
N PHE A 45 -8.66 -7.30 -1.08
CA PHE A 45 -8.47 -6.11 -0.26
C PHE A 45 -7.28 -6.26 0.70
N SER A 46 -7.17 -7.41 1.37
CA SER A 46 -6.00 -7.75 2.20
C SER A 46 -4.70 -7.71 1.39
N THR A 47 -4.72 -8.21 0.14
CA THR A 47 -3.56 -8.17 -0.76
C THR A 47 -3.15 -6.73 -1.08
N VAL A 48 -4.10 -5.82 -1.36
CA VAL A 48 -3.80 -4.40 -1.59
C VAL A 48 -3.12 -3.76 -0.38
N ILE A 49 -3.69 -3.95 0.81
CA ILE A 49 -3.16 -3.37 2.06
C ILE A 49 -1.73 -3.87 2.33
N GLN A 50 -1.52 -5.18 2.20
CA GLN A 50 -0.22 -5.81 2.38
C GLN A 50 0.84 -5.19 1.46
N TYR A 51 0.52 -4.96 0.19
CA TYR A 51 1.47 -4.47 -0.80
C TYR A 51 1.73 -2.98 -0.76
N LEU A 52 0.65 -2.18 -0.77
CA LEU A 52 0.79 -0.73 -0.92
C LEU A 52 1.34 -0.05 0.33
N ASN A 53 1.12 -0.64 1.51
CA ASN A 53 1.50 -0.05 2.78
C ASN A 53 2.62 -0.85 3.45
N ALA A 54 2.31 -2.04 3.97
CA ALA A 54 3.23 -2.81 4.80
C ALA A 54 4.54 -3.14 4.09
N MET A 55 4.49 -3.69 2.88
CA MET A 55 5.72 -4.02 2.16
C MET A 55 6.50 -2.77 1.74
N ALA A 56 5.85 -1.63 1.49
CA ALA A 56 6.54 -0.39 1.11
C ALA A 56 7.41 0.13 2.26
N ASP A 57 6.84 0.22 3.46
CA ASP A 57 7.54 0.73 4.65
C ASP A 57 8.56 -0.28 5.18
N ASP A 58 8.22 -1.57 5.17
CA ASP A 58 9.09 -2.65 5.66
C ASP A 58 10.29 -2.92 4.72
N SER A 59 10.24 -2.40 3.49
CA SER A 59 11.40 -2.39 2.57
C SER A 59 12.42 -1.28 2.87
N LEU A 60 12.18 -0.42 3.86
CA LEU A 60 13.08 0.66 4.25
C LEU A 60 14.04 0.23 5.36
N MET A 61 15.20 0.89 5.41
CA MET A 61 16.18 0.71 6.50
C MET A 61 15.70 1.25 7.84
N SER A 62 14.73 2.17 7.84
CA SER A 62 14.12 2.81 9.00
C SER A 62 12.99 2.01 9.65
N SER A 63 12.58 0.89 9.05
CA SER A 63 11.51 0.03 9.57
C SER A 63 11.84 -0.56 10.96
N HIS A 64 10.86 -1.20 11.60
CA HIS A 64 10.99 -1.87 12.89
C HIS A 64 10.34 -3.27 12.91
N PRO A 65 10.71 -4.14 13.87
CA PRO A 65 9.99 -5.39 14.10
C PRO A 65 8.53 -5.14 14.52
N ILE A 66 7.64 -6.10 14.26
CA ILE A 66 6.24 -6.02 14.69
C ILE A 66 6.14 -6.00 16.22
N ALA A 67 6.88 -6.89 16.89
CA ALA A 67 7.02 -6.89 18.34
C ALA A 67 8.27 -6.09 18.73
N VAL A 68 8.08 -4.90 19.29
CA VAL A 68 9.16 -3.92 19.51
C VAL A 68 9.05 -3.28 20.89
N SER A 69 10.17 -3.24 21.62
CA SER A 69 10.18 -2.66 22.96
C SER A 69 10.04 -1.13 22.91
N VAL A 70 9.09 -0.58 23.67
CA VAL A 70 8.81 0.86 23.78
C VAL A 70 8.74 1.30 25.23
N ASN A 71 9.28 2.50 25.51
CA ASN A 71 9.43 3.02 26.87
C ASN A 71 8.86 4.43 27.09
N ASP A 72 8.60 5.19 26.03
CA ASP A 72 8.06 6.56 26.09
C ASP A 72 6.73 6.70 25.31
N PRO A 73 5.77 7.55 25.72
CA PRO A 73 4.49 7.70 25.03
C PRO A 73 4.61 8.08 23.55
N VAL A 74 5.60 8.88 23.14
CA VAL A 74 5.77 9.24 21.71
C VAL A 74 6.22 8.02 20.90
N GLU A 75 7.00 7.12 21.50
CA GLU A 75 7.37 5.85 20.86
C GLU A 75 6.14 4.95 20.71
N VAL A 76 5.27 4.91 21.71
CA VAL A 76 3.99 4.20 21.65
C VAL A 76 3.12 4.75 20.51
N ASP A 77 2.94 6.07 20.44
CA ASP A 77 2.16 6.72 19.37
C ASP A 77 2.73 6.47 17.98
N ALA A 78 4.06 6.30 17.87
CA ALA A 78 4.75 5.98 16.63
C ALA A 78 4.63 4.51 16.21
N LEU A 79 4.24 3.59 17.11
CA LEU A 79 3.90 2.21 16.74
C LEU A 79 2.53 2.08 16.07
N PHE A 80 1.70 3.12 16.13
CA PHE A 80 0.48 3.19 15.33
C PHE A 80 0.86 3.55 13.90
N ASP A 81 1.33 2.54 13.17
CA ASP A 81 1.89 2.64 11.83
C ASP A 81 1.49 1.45 10.94
N HIS A 82 1.98 1.40 9.71
CA HIS A 82 1.66 0.30 8.80
C HIS A 82 2.30 -1.04 9.20
N ILE A 83 3.32 -1.06 10.05
CA ILE A 83 3.93 -2.30 10.54
C ILE A 83 3.00 -3.00 11.55
N SER A 84 2.51 -2.29 12.57
CA SER A 84 1.63 -2.91 13.59
C SER A 84 0.29 -3.36 13.01
N TYR A 85 -0.27 -2.58 12.08
CA TYR A 85 -1.57 -2.85 11.46
C TYR A 85 -1.46 -3.79 10.26
N ASP A 86 -0.77 -3.34 9.20
CA ASP A 86 -0.87 -3.96 7.88
C ASP A 86 0.08 -5.16 7.77
N LYS A 87 1.31 -5.08 8.31
CA LYS A 87 2.20 -6.25 8.39
C LYS A 87 1.69 -7.27 9.39
N GLY A 88 1.18 -6.81 10.54
CA GLY A 88 0.50 -7.67 11.53
C GLY A 88 -0.61 -8.52 10.90
N ASN A 89 -1.52 -7.87 10.15
CA ASN A 89 -2.56 -8.54 9.37
C ASN A 89 -2.00 -9.58 8.38
N ALA A 90 -1.02 -9.18 7.55
CA ALA A 90 -0.46 -10.08 6.53
C ALA A 90 0.22 -11.31 7.14
N VAL A 91 0.91 -11.15 8.27
CA VAL A 91 1.54 -12.25 9.01
C VAL A 91 0.48 -13.19 9.63
N ILE A 92 -0.64 -12.66 10.13
CA ILE A 92 -1.78 -13.47 10.60
C ILE A 92 -2.42 -14.23 9.42
N TYR A 93 -2.59 -13.60 8.27
CA TYR A 93 -3.12 -14.23 7.06
C TYR A 93 -2.22 -15.36 6.55
N MET A 94 -0.90 -15.17 6.59
CA MET A 94 0.07 -16.20 6.26
C MET A 94 0.01 -17.37 7.26
N LEU A 95 -0.10 -17.10 8.56
CA LEU A 95 -0.30 -18.11 9.61
C LEU A 95 -1.54 -18.95 9.35
N LYS A 96 -2.67 -18.28 9.09
CA LYS A 96 -3.94 -18.91 8.71
C LYS A 96 -3.78 -19.81 7.48
N SER A 97 -3.03 -19.35 6.48
CA SER A 97 -2.84 -20.06 5.22
C SER A 97 -2.10 -21.39 5.40
N PHE A 98 -1.02 -21.44 6.19
CA PHE A 98 -0.30 -22.70 6.41
C PHE A 98 -0.91 -23.59 7.51
N LEU A 99 -1.68 -23.03 8.46
CA LEU A 99 -2.42 -23.83 9.45
C LEU A 99 -3.73 -24.38 8.91
N THR A 100 -4.29 -23.78 7.85
CA THR A 100 -5.66 -23.97 7.35
C THR A 100 -6.74 -23.44 8.30
N GLU A 101 -7.96 -23.27 7.76
CA GLU A 101 -9.08 -22.58 8.41
C GLU A 101 -9.45 -23.17 9.79
N GLU A 102 -9.66 -24.48 9.86
CA GLU A 102 -10.19 -25.14 11.06
C GLU A 102 -9.19 -25.10 12.24
N PRO A 103 -7.90 -25.49 12.06
CA PRO A 103 -6.89 -25.30 13.09
C PRO A 103 -6.72 -23.83 13.49
N PHE A 104 -6.71 -22.90 12.53
CA PHE A 104 -6.59 -21.47 12.85
C PHE A 104 -7.74 -20.99 13.74
N ARG A 105 -8.99 -21.28 13.38
CA ARG A 105 -10.16 -20.88 14.18
C ARG A 105 -10.12 -21.52 15.58
N LYS A 106 -9.72 -22.78 15.68
CA LYS A 106 -9.62 -23.50 16.96
C LYS A 106 -8.54 -22.90 17.86
N GLY A 107 -7.34 -22.63 17.33
CA GLY A 107 -6.24 -22.02 18.07
C GLY A 107 -6.61 -20.62 18.58
N LEU A 108 -7.25 -19.80 17.73
CA LEU A 108 -7.73 -18.48 18.09
C LEU A 108 -8.81 -18.52 19.18
N SER A 109 -9.74 -19.47 19.10
CA SER A 109 -10.75 -19.70 20.13
C SER A 109 -10.12 -20.10 21.47
N ASN A 110 -9.14 -21.02 21.45
CA ASN A 110 -8.40 -21.44 22.64
C ASN A 110 -7.68 -20.25 23.30
N TYR A 111 -6.99 -19.43 22.49
CA TYR A 111 -6.31 -18.21 22.94
C TYR A 111 -7.29 -17.26 23.64
N LEU A 112 -8.40 -16.91 22.97
CA LEU A 112 -9.39 -15.99 23.53
C LEU A 112 -10.03 -16.53 24.82
N GLN A 113 -10.34 -17.84 24.88
CA GLN A 113 -10.93 -18.43 26.09
C GLN A 113 -9.95 -18.50 27.27
N LYS A 114 -8.67 -18.78 27.00
CA LYS A 114 -7.62 -18.88 28.02
C LYS A 114 -7.27 -17.52 28.63
N HIS A 115 -7.29 -16.46 27.82
CA HIS A 115 -6.84 -15.11 28.24
C HIS A 115 -7.97 -14.09 28.44
N LYS A 116 -9.24 -14.49 28.30
CA LYS A 116 -10.39 -13.57 28.49
C LYS A 116 -10.34 -12.83 29.82
N PHE A 117 -10.67 -11.55 29.77
CA PHE A 117 -10.65 -10.60 30.89
C PHE A 117 -9.26 -10.42 31.52
N GLY A 118 -8.20 -10.71 30.76
CA GLY A 118 -6.83 -10.56 31.19
C GLY A 118 -5.92 -10.13 30.05
N ASN A 119 -4.62 -10.28 30.28
CA ASN A 119 -3.60 -9.89 29.33
C ASN A 119 -2.93 -11.10 28.66
N ALA A 120 -2.34 -10.85 27.50
CA ALA A 120 -1.54 -11.82 26.76
C ALA A 120 -0.30 -11.19 26.14
N GLU A 121 0.70 -12.03 25.90
CA GLU A 121 1.93 -11.71 25.18
C GLU A 121 2.00 -12.54 23.89
N THR A 122 2.85 -12.14 22.94
CA THR A 122 3.02 -12.83 21.65
C THR A 122 3.26 -14.34 21.80
N HIS A 123 4.02 -14.77 22.81
CA HIS A 123 4.27 -16.20 23.05
C HIS A 123 2.99 -16.99 23.42
N ASN A 124 2.03 -16.37 24.11
CA ASN A 124 0.78 -17.03 24.47
C ASN A 124 -0.08 -17.34 23.24
N LEU A 125 -0.04 -16.45 22.24
CA LEU A 125 -0.69 -16.68 20.95
C LEU A 125 -0.07 -17.88 20.23
N TRP A 126 1.26 -17.95 20.18
CA TRP A 126 1.99 -19.05 19.55
C TRP A 126 1.73 -20.39 20.23
N GLU A 127 1.65 -20.44 21.55
CA GLU A 127 1.27 -21.65 22.30
C GLU A 127 -0.10 -22.16 21.86
N ALA A 128 -1.10 -21.28 21.79
CA ALA A 128 -2.47 -21.67 21.43
C ALA A 128 -2.57 -22.22 20.00
N PHE A 129 -1.80 -21.67 19.05
CA PHE A 129 -1.72 -22.22 17.69
C PHE A 129 -0.87 -23.48 17.61
N GLN A 130 0.17 -23.62 18.43
CA GLN A 130 1.01 -24.80 18.46
C GLN A 130 0.22 -26.05 18.86
N GLU A 131 -0.72 -25.94 19.82
CA GLU A 131 -1.60 -27.03 20.28
C GLU A 131 -2.49 -27.63 19.18
N VAL A 132 -2.75 -26.88 18.11
CA VAL A 132 -3.65 -27.28 17.02
C VAL A 132 -2.94 -27.44 15.69
N SER A 133 -1.63 -27.17 15.64
CA SER A 133 -0.84 -27.21 14.42
C SER A 133 -0.49 -28.64 13.99
N ASN A 134 -0.44 -28.88 12.68
CA ASN A 134 0.02 -30.13 12.07
C ASN A 134 1.37 -29.92 11.35
N LEU A 135 2.26 -29.12 11.96
CA LEU A 135 3.55 -28.79 11.37
C LEU A 135 4.52 -30.00 11.39
N PRO A 136 5.48 -30.08 10.46
CA PRO A 136 6.59 -31.03 10.55
C PRO A 136 7.29 -30.95 11.91
N SER A 137 7.74 -32.08 12.45
CA SER A 137 8.28 -32.20 13.82
C SER A 137 9.49 -31.30 14.13
N HIS A 138 10.24 -30.86 13.11
CA HIS A 138 11.37 -29.96 13.27
C HIS A 138 10.96 -28.48 13.38
N LEU A 139 9.73 -28.15 12.98
CA LEU A 139 9.15 -26.80 13.02
C LEU A 139 8.18 -26.64 14.20
N THR A 140 8.10 -25.43 14.71
CA THR A 140 7.07 -25.01 15.69
C THR A 140 6.52 -23.66 15.26
N VAL A 141 5.30 -23.34 15.66
CA VAL A 141 4.67 -22.05 15.35
C VAL A 141 5.57 -20.90 15.81
N SER A 142 6.08 -20.94 17.05
CA SER A 142 6.98 -19.90 17.54
C SER A 142 8.28 -19.80 16.74
N LYS A 143 8.93 -20.93 16.38
CA LYS A 143 10.14 -20.89 15.53
C LYS A 143 9.88 -20.19 14.19
N ILE A 144 8.73 -20.45 13.56
CA ILE A 144 8.36 -19.83 12.29
C ILE A 144 8.06 -18.35 12.53
N MET A 145 7.08 -18.07 13.38
CA MET A 145 6.47 -16.76 13.51
C MET A 145 7.38 -15.73 14.20
N ASP A 146 8.31 -16.15 15.05
CA ASP A 146 9.30 -15.25 15.63
C ASP A 146 10.23 -14.65 14.57
N THR A 147 10.52 -15.38 13.48
CA THR A 147 11.26 -14.80 12.35
C THR A 147 10.47 -13.71 11.63
N TRP A 148 9.14 -13.65 11.79
CA TRP A 148 8.27 -12.66 11.15
C TRP A 148 7.92 -11.48 12.07
N THR A 149 7.90 -11.69 13.39
CA THR A 149 7.48 -10.67 14.36
C THR A 149 8.64 -9.97 15.07
N LYS A 150 9.77 -10.66 15.31
CA LYS A 150 10.89 -10.15 16.12
C LYS A 150 12.06 -9.59 15.30
N GLN A 151 11.90 -9.48 13.98
CA GLN A 151 12.81 -8.72 13.11
C GLN A 151 12.02 -7.87 12.12
N MET A 152 12.62 -6.75 11.71
CA MET A 152 12.10 -5.88 10.67
C MET A 152 12.36 -6.46 9.28
N GLY A 153 11.66 -5.93 8.28
CA GLY A 153 11.84 -6.28 6.89
C GLY A 153 11.11 -7.53 6.45
N LEU A 154 11.21 -7.75 5.14
CA LEU A 154 10.64 -8.88 4.42
C LEU A 154 11.68 -9.52 3.50
N PRO A 155 11.55 -10.82 3.20
CA PRO A 155 12.39 -11.48 2.23
C PRO A 155 11.88 -11.30 0.79
N VAL A 156 12.82 -11.32 -0.14
CA VAL A 156 12.58 -11.72 -1.53
C VAL A 156 13.11 -13.14 -1.74
N VAL A 157 12.26 -14.00 -2.30
CA VAL A 157 12.62 -15.36 -2.71
C VAL A 157 12.90 -15.35 -4.22
N THR A 158 14.10 -15.74 -4.63
CA THR A 158 14.48 -15.84 -6.03
C THR A 158 14.37 -17.29 -6.49
N VAL A 159 13.54 -17.51 -7.52
CA VAL A 159 13.32 -18.80 -8.17
C VAL A 159 14.15 -18.85 -9.44
N THR A 160 15.14 -19.75 -9.46
CA THR A 160 16.00 -19.98 -10.64
C THR A 160 15.88 -21.41 -11.12
N ARG A 161 15.96 -21.64 -12.42
CA ARG A 161 16.06 -22.98 -12.99
C ARG A 161 17.52 -23.31 -13.31
N HIS A 162 18.05 -24.37 -12.72
CA HIS A 162 19.41 -24.89 -12.98
C HIS A 162 19.35 -26.40 -13.22
N GLU A 163 19.91 -26.88 -14.34
CA GLU A 163 19.95 -28.32 -14.69
C GLU A 163 18.56 -29.01 -14.65
N GLY A 164 17.50 -28.29 -15.04
CA GLY A 164 16.13 -28.82 -15.04
C GLY A 164 15.48 -28.88 -13.66
N LYS A 165 16.18 -28.43 -12.61
CA LYS A 165 15.68 -28.32 -11.24
C LYS A 165 15.43 -26.86 -10.88
N LEU A 166 14.52 -26.65 -9.94
CA LEU A 166 14.26 -25.33 -9.38
C LEU A 166 15.11 -25.13 -8.12
N HIS A 167 15.65 -23.93 -7.98
CA HIS A 167 16.46 -23.50 -6.85
C HIS A 167 15.84 -22.23 -6.26
N LEU A 168 15.72 -22.17 -4.93
CA LEU A 168 14.99 -21.15 -4.20
C LEU A 168 15.94 -20.46 -3.21
N SER A 169 16.37 -19.23 -3.48
CA SER A 169 17.20 -18.49 -2.52
C SER A 169 16.42 -17.36 -1.88
N GLN A 170 16.68 -17.06 -0.60
CA GLN A 170 16.10 -15.90 0.08
C GLN A 170 17.16 -14.86 0.44
N LYS A 171 16.74 -13.59 0.45
CA LYS A 171 17.48 -12.48 1.05
C LYS A 171 16.51 -11.40 1.50
N ARG A 172 16.93 -10.52 2.42
CA ARG A 172 16.15 -9.32 2.75
C ARG A 172 15.95 -8.46 1.50
N PHE A 173 14.71 -8.03 1.27
CA PHE A 173 14.39 -7.04 0.25
C PHE A 173 14.51 -5.63 0.84
N LEU A 174 15.17 -4.72 0.11
CA LEU A 174 15.38 -3.33 0.51
C LEU A 174 15.27 -2.42 -0.72
N LEU A 175 14.57 -1.29 -0.58
CA LEU A 175 14.47 -0.27 -1.63
C LEU A 175 15.79 0.48 -1.87
N SER A 176 16.62 0.56 -0.83
CA SER A 176 17.96 1.15 -0.88
C SER A 176 18.84 0.43 0.13
N GLU A 177 20.03 0.01 -0.30
CA GLU A 177 21.07 -0.49 0.61
C GLU A 177 21.81 0.64 1.34
N SER A 178 21.55 1.90 0.96
CA SER A 178 22.20 3.08 1.51
C SER A 178 21.32 3.70 2.60
N SER A 179 21.86 3.84 3.81
CA SER A 179 21.26 4.70 4.84
C SER A 179 21.48 6.18 4.44
N PRO A 180 20.42 7.01 4.36
CA PRO A 180 20.59 8.44 4.09
C PRO A 180 21.44 9.08 5.20
N GLY A 181 22.55 9.72 4.83
CA GLY A 181 23.28 10.63 5.72
C GLY A 181 24.50 10.08 6.49
N THR A 182 24.89 8.81 6.33
CA THR A 182 26.14 8.29 6.92
C THR A 182 27.12 7.87 5.83
N GLY A 183 28.09 8.73 5.52
CA GLY A 183 29.24 8.43 4.65
C GLY A 183 30.22 7.40 5.22
N THR A 184 29.77 6.50 6.10
CA THR A 184 30.58 5.51 6.83
C THR A 184 29.83 4.19 6.89
N THR A 185 30.48 3.12 6.39
CA THR A 185 30.19 1.68 6.54
C THR A 185 28.75 1.29 6.88
N LYS A 186 28.08 0.62 5.91
CA LYS A 186 26.78 -0.06 6.00
C LYS A 186 26.63 -0.89 7.30
N THR A 187 26.16 -0.30 8.39
CA THR A 187 25.71 -1.06 9.56
C THR A 187 24.22 -1.28 9.45
N TYR A 188 23.83 -2.46 8.97
CA TYR A 188 22.46 -2.93 9.11
C TYR A 188 22.08 -2.96 10.61
N PRO A 189 20.83 -2.62 10.97
CA PRO A 189 20.32 -2.96 12.28
C PRO A 189 20.57 -4.45 12.54
N GLN A 190 21.03 -4.79 13.74
CA GLN A 190 21.28 -6.20 14.09
C GLN A 190 19.94 -6.95 14.10
N SER A 191 19.88 -8.09 13.42
CA SER A 191 18.73 -8.99 13.46
C SER A 191 19.06 -10.23 14.30
N PRO A 192 18.18 -10.64 15.24
CA PRO A 192 18.35 -11.89 15.98
C PRO A 192 18.31 -13.15 15.09
N PHE A 193 17.83 -13.03 13.84
CA PHE A 193 17.75 -14.13 12.87
C PHE A 193 18.61 -13.89 11.63
N GLY A 194 19.52 -12.91 11.67
CA GLY A 194 20.39 -12.60 10.53
C GLY A 194 19.66 -12.24 9.23
N TYR A 195 18.42 -11.72 9.35
CA TYR A 195 17.53 -11.48 8.21
C TYR A 195 17.29 -12.71 7.34
N LYS A 196 17.02 -13.83 8.01
CA LYS A 196 16.48 -15.03 7.40
C LYS A 196 15.14 -15.37 8.03
N TRP A 197 14.25 -15.90 7.20
CA TRP A 197 12.89 -16.25 7.58
C TRP A 197 12.66 -17.74 7.34
N ILE A 198 11.80 -18.34 8.17
CA ILE A 198 11.22 -19.64 7.84
C ILE A 198 9.97 -19.37 7.00
N ILE A 199 10.08 -19.60 5.70
CA ILE A 199 9.06 -19.17 4.73
C ILE A 199 8.17 -20.36 4.34
N PRO A 200 6.83 -20.27 4.55
CA PRO A 200 5.87 -21.21 3.99
C PRO A 200 5.70 -20.94 2.49
N PHE A 201 6.65 -21.42 1.68
CA PHE A 201 6.69 -21.17 0.25
C PHE A 201 5.63 -21.98 -0.49
N THR A 202 4.64 -21.30 -1.06
CA THR A 202 3.59 -21.92 -1.86
C THR A 202 3.86 -21.74 -3.35
N TYR A 203 3.49 -22.71 -4.18
CA TYR A 203 3.55 -22.57 -5.64
C TYR A 203 2.50 -23.42 -6.37
N LYS A 204 2.20 -23.03 -7.61
CA LYS A 204 1.46 -23.81 -8.61
C LYS A 204 2.20 -23.76 -9.95
N THR A 205 1.93 -24.72 -10.85
CA THR A 205 2.65 -24.85 -12.12
C THR A 205 1.70 -24.93 -13.30
N SER A 206 2.21 -24.77 -14.51
CA SER A 206 1.42 -24.96 -15.73
C SER A 206 0.84 -26.37 -15.90
N SER A 207 1.44 -27.37 -15.25
CA SER A 207 1.02 -28.78 -15.33
C SER A 207 -0.20 -29.05 -14.46
N ASP A 208 -0.34 -28.32 -13.35
CA ASP A 208 -1.51 -28.38 -12.47
C ASP A 208 -1.82 -26.97 -11.91
N PRO A 209 -2.48 -26.09 -12.70
CA PRO A 209 -2.71 -24.70 -12.32
C PRO A 209 -3.63 -24.50 -11.12
N ASN A 210 -4.36 -25.53 -10.70
CA ASN A 210 -5.32 -25.45 -9.59
C ASN A 210 -4.77 -26.05 -8.29
N LYS A 211 -3.64 -26.76 -8.35
CA LYS A 211 -3.03 -27.37 -7.18
C LYS A 211 -1.94 -26.48 -6.60
N GLN A 212 -2.22 -25.96 -5.41
CA GLN A 212 -1.22 -25.33 -4.56
C GLN A 212 -0.38 -26.40 -3.86
N THR A 213 0.94 -26.24 -3.90
CA THR A 213 1.90 -27.04 -3.12
C THR A 213 2.63 -26.14 -2.14
N LEU A 214 2.84 -26.62 -0.91
CA LEU A 214 3.58 -25.93 0.14
C LEU A 214 4.92 -26.65 0.41
N VAL A 215 6.00 -25.88 0.46
CA VAL A 215 7.33 -26.32 0.90
C VAL A 215 7.91 -25.28 1.85
N TRP A 216 8.81 -25.70 2.75
CA TRP A 216 9.39 -24.80 3.75
C TRP A 216 10.78 -24.38 3.33
N LEU A 217 11.01 -23.07 3.17
CA LEU A 217 12.33 -22.51 2.97
C LEU A 217 12.91 -22.14 4.34
N SER A 218 14.10 -22.63 4.64
CA SER A 218 14.82 -22.38 5.90
C SER A 218 16.33 -22.46 5.67
N ASP A 219 17.13 -22.11 6.67
CA ASP A 219 18.59 -22.20 6.63
C ASP A 219 19.11 -23.61 6.28
N GLU A 220 18.36 -24.65 6.61
CA GLU A 220 18.75 -26.06 6.38
C GLU A 220 18.32 -26.58 4.99
N HIS A 221 17.37 -25.89 4.34
CA HIS A 221 16.74 -26.33 3.09
C HIS A 221 16.52 -25.12 2.17
N ASP A 222 17.62 -24.56 1.67
CA ASP A 222 17.65 -23.46 0.70
C ASP A 222 17.46 -23.92 -0.76
N HIS A 223 17.03 -25.16 -0.96
CA HIS A 223 16.79 -25.71 -2.29
C HIS A 223 15.65 -26.73 -2.23
N VAL A 224 14.72 -26.63 -3.18
CA VAL A 224 13.63 -27.60 -3.36
C VAL A 224 13.64 -28.03 -4.82
N GLU A 225 14.07 -29.26 -5.07
CA GLU A 225 14.08 -29.82 -6.42
C GLU A 225 12.67 -30.24 -6.83
N LEU A 226 12.11 -29.53 -7.80
CA LEU A 226 10.83 -29.86 -8.41
C LEU A 226 11.06 -30.64 -9.71
N ASN A 227 10.81 -31.94 -9.66
CA ASN A 227 10.92 -32.83 -10.81
C ASN A 227 9.68 -32.72 -11.71
N ASP A 228 9.57 -31.65 -12.49
CA ASP A 228 8.64 -31.58 -13.61
C ASP A 228 9.26 -30.76 -14.77
N SER A 229 9.99 -31.46 -15.63
CA SER A 229 10.60 -30.86 -16.83
C SER A 229 9.57 -30.37 -17.86
N SER A 230 8.29 -30.72 -17.71
CA SER A 230 7.23 -30.31 -18.63
C SER A 230 6.59 -28.97 -18.26
N MET A 231 6.86 -28.43 -17.07
CA MET A 231 6.27 -27.17 -16.63
C MET A 231 6.87 -25.98 -17.40
N LYS A 232 5.97 -25.18 -17.99
CA LYS A 232 6.28 -23.95 -18.72
C LYS A 232 6.52 -22.79 -17.76
N TRP A 233 5.64 -22.62 -16.79
CA TRP A 233 5.75 -21.58 -15.76
C TRP A 233 5.50 -22.16 -14.37
N LEU A 234 6.01 -21.45 -13.37
CA LEU A 234 5.70 -21.63 -11.95
C LEU A 234 5.25 -20.28 -11.39
N LYS A 235 4.12 -20.26 -10.70
CA LYS A 235 3.68 -19.11 -9.90
C LYS A 235 3.87 -19.44 -8.43
N ALA A 236 4.84 -18.79 -7.81
CA ALA A 236 5.08 -18.87 -6.38
C ALA A 236 4.24 -17.83 -5.62
N ASN A 237 4.14 -18.01 -4.31
CA ASN A 237 3.28 -17.25 -3.42
C ASN A 237 1.83 -17.23 -3.94
N VAL A 238 1.20 -18.41 -4.00
CA VAL A 238 -0.16 -18.59 -4.54
C VAL A 238 -1.12 -17.70 -3.77
N ASP A 239 -1.95 -16.95 -4.50
CA ASP A 239 -2.90 -15.98 -3.96
C ASP A 239 -2.27 -14.86 -3.12
N THR A 240 -0.95 -14.66 -3.16
CA THR A 240 -0.26 -13.74 -2.24
C THR A 240 -0.56 -14.06 -0.76
N GLN A 241 -0.44 -15.34 -0.38
CA GLN A 241 -0.70 -15.73 1.01
C GLN A 241 0.47 -15.41 1.96
N GLY A 242 1.68 -15.34 1.43
CA GLY A 242 2.88 -15.08 2.20
C GLY A 242 3.32 -13.63 2.15
N PHE A 243 3.91 -13.16 3.25
CA PHE A 243 4.49 -11.81 3.37
C PHE A 243 5.92 -11.77 2.81
N TYR A 244 6.08 -12.12 1.53
CA TYR A 244 7.38 -12.12 0.85
C TYR A 244 7.21 -11.82 -0.63
N ARG A 245 8.26 -11.27 -1.23
CA ARG A 245 8.33 -11.01 -2.68
C ARG A 245 8.91 -12.20 -3.42
N VAL A 246 8.54 -12.38 -4.69
CA VAL A 246 9.10 -13.41 -5.55
C VAL A 246 9.78 -12.80 -6.76
N ASN A 247 11.07 -13.12 -6.94
CA ASN A 247 11.77 -12.90 -8.19
C ASN A 247 11.90 -14.19 -8.98
N TYR A 248 11.81 -14.10 -10.29
CA TYR A 248 12.12 -15.19 -11.22
C TYR A 248 13.36 -14.83 -12.04
N ASP A 249 14.07 -15.83 -12.55
CA ASP A 249 15.02 -15.58 -13.62
C ASP A 249 14.33 -15.06 -14.90
N LYS A 250 15.13 -14.63 -15.87
CA LYS A 250 14.64 -14.01 -17.10
C LYS A 250 13.64 -14.91 -17.84
N ASP A 251 13.94 -16.21 -17.93
CA ASP A 251 13.09 -17.17 -18.63
C ASP A 251 11.77 -17.39 -17.87
N GLY A 252 11.83 -17.48 -16.54
CA GLY A 252 10.65 -17.59 -15.68
C GLY A 252 9.70 -16.39 -15.83
N TRP A 253 10.23 -15.17 -15.81
CA TRP A 253 9.44 -13.96 -16.08
C TRP A 253 8.81 -13.98 -17.48
N GLN A 254 9.57 -14.36 -18.50
CA GLN A 254 9.06 -14.44 -19.88
C GLN A 254 7.91 -15.44 -20.03
N GLU A 255 7.99 -16.61 -19.39
CA GLU A 255 6.92 -17.60 -19.43
C GLU A 255 5.66 -17.14 -18.70
N ILE A 256 5.80 -16.42 -17.60
CA ILE A 256 4.67 -15.77 -16.90
C ILE A 256 4.02 -14.71 -17.79
N ILE A 257 4.80 -13.82 -18.40
CA ILE A 257 4.31 -12.77 -19.31
C ILE A 257 3.58 -13.39 -20.51
N ARG A 258 4.15 -14.46 -21.09
CA ARG A 258 3.52 -15.22 -22.17
C ARG A 258 2.19 -15.82 -21.73
N GLN A 259 2.12 -16.42 -20.54
CA GLN A 259 0.88 -16.97 -20.01
C GLN A 259 -0.18 -15.88 -19.79
N LEU A 260 0.17 -14.75 -19.17
CA LEU A 260 -0.75 -13.62 -18.98
C LEU A 260 -1.32 -13.10 -20.30
N SER A 261 -0.49 -13.04 -21.36
CA SER A 261 -0.91 -12.59 -22.68
C SER A 261 -1.83 -13.58 -23.40
N VAL A 262 -1.66 -14.89 -23.15
CA VAL A 262 -2.49 -15.95 -23.75
C VAL A 262 -3.80 -16.11 -22.99
N ASP A 263 -3.71 -16.25 -21.67
CA ASP A 263 -4.84 -16.39 -20.76
C ASP A 263 -4.40 -15.99 -19.34
N HIS A 264 -4.70 -14.74 -18.97
CA HIS A 264 -4.41 -14.21 -17.64
C HIS A 264 -5.28 -14.84 -16.54
N THR A 265 -6.42 -15.46 -16.87
CA THR A 265 -7.37 -15.98 -15.87
C THR A 265 -6.91 -17.26 -15.19
N VAL A 266 -5.89 -17.92 -15.74
CA VAL A 266 -5.17 -19.03 -15.08
C VAL A 266 -4.51 -18.61 -13.76
N PHE A 267 -4.13 -17.33 -13.65
CA PHE A 267 -3.69 -16.72 -12.40
C PHE A 267 -4.89 -16.06 -11.73
N THR A 268 -5.04 -16.25 -10.42
CA THR A 268 -6.12 -15.59 -9.68
C THR A 268 -5.89 -14.07 -9.67
N VAL A 269 -6.90 -13.29 -9.29
CA VAL A 269 -6.76 -11.84 -9.16
C VAL A 269 -5.60 -11.48 -8.23
N ALA A 270 -5.49 -12.14 -7.07
CA ALA A 270 -4.42 -11.93 -6.12
C ALA A 270 -3.04 -12.36 -6.66
N ASP A 271 -2.97 -13.43 -7.48
CA ASP A 271 -1.73 -13.80 -8.18
C ASP A 271 -1.30 -12.70 -9.15
N ARG A 272 -2.23 -12.14 -9.95
CA ARG A 272 -1.92 -11.10 -10.95
C ARG A 272 -1.47 -9.80 -10.29
N MET A 273 -2.15 -9.39 -9.22
CA MET A 273 -1.73 -8.26 -8.39
C MET A 273 -0.30 -8.46 -7.86
N GLY A 274 -0.01 -9.65 -7.32
CA GLY A 274 1.33 -9.95 -6.80
C GLY A 274 2.43 -9.99 -7.86
N LEU A 275 2.12 -10.50 -9.05
CA LEU A 275 3.07 -10.48 -10.18
C LEU A 275 3.42 -9.06 -10.61
N ILE A 276 2.43 -8.16 -10.69
CA ILE A 276 2.63 -6.75 -11.01
C ILE A 276 3.44 -6.06 -9.89
N GLU A 277 3.00 -6.24 -8.66
CA GLU A 277 3.66 -5.64 -7.49
C GLU A 277 5.14 -6.05 -7.39
N ASP A 278 5.42 -7.35 -7.52
CA ASP A 278 6.77 -7.86 -7.44
C ASP A 278 7.63 -7.37 -8.61
N VAL A 279 7.18 -7.47 -9.86
CA VAL A 279 8.02 -7.10 -11.01
C VAL A 279 8.43 -5.61 -10.98
N PHE A 280 7.52 -4.71 -10.57
CA PHE A 280 7.84 -3.28 -10.46
C PHE A 280 8.74 -2.97 -9.27
N SER A 281 8.47 -3.58 -8.10
CA SER A 281 9.30 -3.41 -6.91
C SER A 281 10.72 -3.97 -7.11
N LEU A 282 10.85 -5.11 -7.80
CA LEU A 282 12.13 -5.71 -8.16
C LEU A 282 12.88 -4.88 -9.21
N ALA A 283 12.18 -4.31 -10.19
CA ALA A 283 12.79 -3.42 -11.19
C ALA A 283 13.37 -2.15 -10.53
N ARG A 284 12.65 -1.59 -9.55
CA ARG A 284 13.08 -0.40 -8.79
C ARG A 284 14.43 -0.58 -8.10
N VAL A 285 14.77 -1.80 -7.68
CA VAL A 285 16.01 -2.13 -6.97
C VAL A 285 17.03 -2.86 -7.87
N GLY A 286 16.75 -2.99 -9.17
CA GLY A 286 17.65 -3.62 -10.13
C GLY A 286 17.75 -5.14 -10.05
N LEU A 287 16.78 -5.82 -9.43
CA LEU A 287 16.71 -7.30 -9.41
C LEU A 287 16.07 -7.90 -10.66
N THR A 288 15.35 -7.08 -11.41
CA THR A 288 14.93 -7.31 -12.80
C THR A 288 14.98 -5.98 -13.56
N ASP A 289 14.68 -5.98 -14.85
CA ASP A 289 14.66 -4.75 -15.64
C ASP A 289 13.23 -4.16 -15.76
N TYR A 290 13.14 -2.84 -15.89
CA TYR A 290 11.86 -2.17 -16.14
C TYR A 290 11.23 -2.60 -17.47
N ARG A 291 12.01 -3.11 -18.41
CA ARG A 291 11.49 -3.67 -19.65
C ARG A 291 10.58 -4.87 -19.38
N THR A 292 10.96 -5.76 -18.46
CA THR A 292 10.21 -6.94 -18.03
C THR A 292 8.93 -6.51 -17.31
N ALA A 293 9.02 -5.49 -16.45
CA ALA A 293 7.85 -4.91 -15.79
C ALA A 293 6.85 -4.32 -16.80
N LEU A 294 7.32 -3.51 -17.75
CA LEU A 294 6.47 -2.90 -18.79
C LEU A 294 5.94 -3.95 -19.79
N ASP A 295 6.75 -4.95 -20.15
CA ASP A 295 6.32 -6.08 -20.99
C ASP A 295 5.19 -6.87 -20.30
N LEU A 296 5.26 -7.06 -18.97
CA LEU A 296 4.18 -7.65 -18.19
C LEU A 296 2.90 -6.82 -18.29
N THR A 297 2.95 -5.49 -18.20
CA THR A 297 1.72 -4.67 -18.26
C THR A 297 0.96 -4.72 -19.58
N LYS A 298 1.55 -5.25 -20.67
CA LYS A 298 0.90 -5.32 -21.98
C LYS A 298 -0.38 -6.14 -21.99
N TYR A 299 -0.53 -7.15 -21.13
CA TYR A 299 -1.77 -7.94 -21.08
C TYR A 299 -2.97 -7.14 -20.53
N LEU A 300 -2.72 -6.02 -19.83
CA LEU A 300 -3.77 -5.24 -19.16
C LEU A 300 -4.87 -4.75 -20.10
N VAL A 301 -4.60 -4.67 -21.41
CA VAL A 301 -5.65 -4.41 -22.44
C VAL A 301 -6.83 -5.38 -22.37
N ASN A 302 -6.63 -6.57 -21.77
CA ASN A 302 -7.64 -7.61 -21.58
C ASN A 302 -8.09 -7.75 -20.12
N GLU A 303 -7.49 -7.01 -19.18
CA GLU A 303 -7.82 -7.12 -17.75
C GLU A 303 -9.08 -6.33 -17.41
N THR A 304 -9.95 -6.90 -16.56
CA THR A 304 -11.21 -6.27 -16.18
C THR A 304 -11.37 -6.09 -14.68
N ASP A 305 -10.46 -6.65 -13.86
CA ASP A 305 -10.59 -6.58 -12.41
C ASP A 305 -10.01 -5.27 -11.84
N TYR A 306 -10.81 -4.59 -11.01
CA TYR A 306 -10.46 -3.32 -10.37
C TYR A 306 -9.15 -3.40 -9.57
N PHE A 307 -8.95 -4.48 -8.81
CA PHE A 307 -7.80 -4.59 -7.91
C PHE A 307 -6.48 -4.79 -8.68
N VAL A 308 -6.54 -5.48 -9.82
CA VAL A 308 -5.37 -5.61 -10.70
C VAL A 308 -5.02 -4.26 -11.32
N TRP A 309 -6.03 -3.55 -11.83
CA TRP A 309 -5.83 -2.21 -12.40
C TRP A 309 -5.32 -1.20 -11.37
N SER A 310 -5.83 -1.24 -10.13
CA SER A 310 -5.40 -0.30 -9.09
C SER A 310 -3.93 -0.49 -8.71
N VAL A 311 -3.45 -1.74 -8.63
CA VAL A 311 -2.03 -2.05 -8.40
C VAL A 311 -1.17 -1.66 -9.61
N ALA A 312 -1.60 -1.96 -10.84
CA ALA A 312 -0.86 -1.56 -12.04
C ALA A 312 -0.70 -0.03 -12.14
N LEU A 313 -1.80 0.70 -11.93
CA LEU A 313 -1.83 2.14 -12.06
C LEU A 313 -1.09 2.84 -10.91
N SER A 314 -0.96 2.23 -9.72
CA SER A 314 -0.15 2.81 -8.64
C SER A 314 1.34 2.82 -9.01
N HIS A 315 1.87 1.73 -9.57
CA HIS A 315 3.25 1.65 -10.06
C HIS A 315 3.53 2.55 -11.25
N ILE A 316 2.61 2.59 -12.21
CA ILE A 316 2.72 3.52 -13.35
C ILE A 316 2.67 4.98 -12.84
N SER A 317 1.80 5.30 -11.88
CA SER A 317 1.73 6.64 -11.30
C SER A 317 3.01 7.03 -10.57
N PHE A 318 3.64 6.08 -9.86
CA PHE A 318 4.97 6.30 -9.27
C PHE A 318 6.00 6.66 -10.34
N LEU A 319 6.09 5.90 -11.44
CA LEU A 319 7.01 6.20 -12.54
C LEU A 319 6.72 7.57 -13.16
N ARG A 320 5.45 7.86 -13.44
CA ARG A 320 5.02 9.16 -13.98
C ARG A 320 5.42 10.32 -13.08
N GLN A 321 5.28 10.19 -11.76
CA GLN A 321 5.72 11.21 -10.81
C GLN A 321 7.24 11.45 -10.89
N ARG A 322 8.03 10.37 -10.99
CA ARG A 322 9.50 10.46 -11.09
C ARG A 322 9.98 10.97 -12.44
N MET A 323 9.21 10.74 -13.50
CA MET A 323 9.55 11.13 -14.86
C MET A 323 8.92 12.46 -15.27
N TYR A 324 8.20 13.17 -14.39
CA TYR A 324 7.41 14.35 -14.78
C TYR A 324 8.18 15.43 -15.55
N LEU A 325 9.48 15.60 -15.24
CA LEU A 325 10.36 16.55 -15.92
C LEU A 325 11.14 15.96 -17.11
N GLU A 326 11.05 14.66 -17.34
CA GLU A 326 11.81 13.94 -18.37
C GLU A 326 11.06 13.97 -19.71
N GLU A 327 11.80 13.92 -20.82
CA GLU A 327 11.23 13.95 -22.17
C GLU A 327 10.33 12.74 -22.46
N GLU A 328 10.58 11.61 -21.81
CA GLU A 328 9.82 10.37 -21.94
C GLU A 328 8.50 10.35 -21.16
N TYR A 329 8.19 11.38 -20.35
CA TYR A 329 6.94 11.48 -19.60
C TYR A 329 5.71 11.30 -20.49
N ASP A 330 5.69 12.00 -21.62
CA ASP A 330 4.59 11.94 -22.58
C ASP A 330 4.50 10.59 -23.27
N GLN A 331 5.63 9.91 -23.49
CA GLN A 331 5.65 8.55 -24.03
C GLN A 331 5.01 7.56 -23.04
N LEU A 332 5.33 7.67 -21.75
CA LEU A 332 4.73 6.84 -20.70
C LEU A 332 3.23 7.12 -20.57
N ASN A 333 2.80 8.39 -20.67
CA ASN A 333 1.38 8.76 -20.64
C ASN A 333 0.63 8.16 -21.83
N ASN A 334 1.18 8.27 -23.05
CA ASN A 334 0.57 7.72 -24.26
C ASN A 334 0.49 6.19 -24.22
N TYR A 335 1.53 5.53 -23.70
CA TYR A 335 1.53 4.09 -23.47
C TYR A 335 0.42 3.68 -22.49
N THR A 336 0.36 4.35 -21.34
CA THR A 336 -0.66 4.09 -20.30
C THR A 336 -2.07 4.31 -20.84
N LEU A 337 -2.28 5.39 -21.61
CA LEU A 337 -3.55 5.66 -22.26
C LEU A 337 -3.91 4.53 -23.23
N THR A 338 -2.95 4.04 -24.02
CA THR A 338 -3.17 2.92 -24.95
C THR A 338 -3.71 1.67 -24.22
N LEU A 339 -3.19 1.37 -23.03
CA LEU A 339 -3.66 0.23 -22.23
C LEU A 339 -5.08 0.45 -21.69
N ALA A 340 -5.37 1.62 -21.12
CA ALA A 340 -6.61 1.88 -20.40
C ALA A 340 -7.76 2.43 -21.28
N LYS A 341 -7.46 2.89 -22.50
CA LYS A 341 -8.39 3.65 -23.34
C LYS A 341 -9.71 2.94 -23.58
N ALA A 342 -9.68 1.64 -23.92
CA ALA A 342 -10.90 0.87 -24.17
C ALA A 342 -11.83 0.87 -22.95
N HIS A 343 -11.27 0.72 -21.75
CA HIS A 343 -12.03 0.79 -20.50
C HIS A 343 -12.56 2.19 -20.24
N ILE A 344 -11.71 3.21 -20.33
CA ILE A 344 -12.09 4.62 -20.10
C ILE A 344 -13.23 5.03 -21.04
N ASP A 345 -13.19 4.60 -22.30
CA ASP A 345 -14.16 5.01 -23.32
C ASP A 345 -15.58 4.46 -23.10
N VAL A 346 -15.72 3.34 -22.38
CA VAL A 346 -17.01 2.69 -22.09
C VAL A 346 -17.53 2.97 -20.68
N VAL A 347 -16.73 3.62 -19.82
CA VAL A 347 -17.14 3.94 -18.45
C VAL A 347 -18.30 4.94 -18.47
N ASN A 348 -19.42 4.55 -17.86
CA ASN A 348 -20.57 5.42 -17.66
C ASN A 348 -20.27 6.46 -16.54
N TRP A 349 -21.03 7.55 -16.48
CA TRP A 349 -20.87 8.61 -15.46
C TRP A 349 -22.02 8.63 -14.44
N ASP A 350 -22.89 7.63 -14.52
CA ASP A 350 -24.07 7.50 -13.67
C ASP A 350 -23.72 6.76 -12.37
N LYS A 351 -24.61 6.83 -11.38
CA LYS A 351 -24.43 6.13 -10.11
C LYS A 351 -24.40 4.61 -10.35
N GLN A 352 -23.40 3.94 -9.78
CA GLN A 352 -23.32 2.46 -9.78
C GLN A 352 -24.02 1.88 -8.56
N GLU A 353 -24.55 0.66 -8.69
CA GLU A 353 -25.13 -0.09 -7.58
C GLU A 353 -24.09 -0.96 -6.86
N ASN A 354 -23.17 -1.55 -7.61
CA ASN A 354 -22.10 -2.38 -7.07
C ASN A 354 -20.89 -1.50 -6.65
N PRO A 355 -20.36 -1.64 -5.42
CA PRO A 355 -19.20 -0.86 -4.96
C PRO A 355 -17.92 -1.03 -5.80
N VAL A 356 -17.63 -2.24 -6.28
CA VAL A 356 -16.46 -2.52 -7.13
C VAL A 356 -16.61 -1.86 -8.49
N ASP A 357 -17.82 -1.82 -9.05
CA ASP A 357 -18.08 -1.08 -10.29
C ASP A 357 -17.93 0.44 -10.08
N GLU A 358 -18.37 0.97 -8.92
CA GLU A 358 -18.13 2.38 -8.56
C GLU A 358 -16.63 2.68 -8.43
N PHE A 359 -15.86 1.76 -7.84
CA PHE A 359 -14.41 1.88 -7.73
C PHE A 359 -13.71 1.82 -9.10
N MET A 360 -14.11 0.88 -9.97
CA MET A 360 -13.61 0.80 -11.34
C MET A 360 -13.93 2.07 -12.13
N GLN A 361 -15.16 2.56 -12.04
CA GLN A 361 -15.59 3.82 -12.65
C GLN A 361 -14.70 4.98 -12.19
N THR A 362 -14.51 5.12 -10.88
CA THR A 362 -13.69 6.17 -10.27
C THR A 362 -12.23 6.07 -10.72
N LEU A 363 -11.67 4.86 -10.74
CA LEU A 363 -10.28 4.59 -11.14
C LEU A 363 -10.05 4.94 -12.61
N MET A 364 -10.92 4.51 -13.51
CA MET A 364 -10.77 4.74 -14.95
C MET A 364 -10.98 6.21 -15.32
N ILE A 365 -11.99 6.87 -14.76
CA ILE A 365 -12.19 8.31 -14.97
C ILE A 365 -11.01 9.10 -14.40
N GLY A 366 -10.57 8.79 -13.17
CA GLY A 366 -9.39 9.41 -12.56
C GLY A 366 -8.13 9.24 -13.41
N THR A 367 -7.93 8.04 -13.97
CA THR A 367 -6.84 7.74 -14.91
C THR A 367 -6.93 8.62 -16.15
N GLY A 368 -8.11 8.70 -16.78
CA GLY A 368 -8.35 9.56 -17.94
C GLY A 368 -8.05 11.04 -17.67
N ILE A 369 -8.41 11.57 -16.50
CA ILE A 369 -8.04 12.93 -16.10
C ILE A 369 -6.53 13.06 -15.94
N SER A 370 -5.89 12.10 -15.26
CA SER A 370 -4.46 12.17 -14.97
C SER A 370 -3.60 12.12 -16.24
N LEU A 371 -4.09 11.48 -17.31
CA LEU A 371 -3.46 11.35 -18.62
C LEU A 371 -3.86 12.48 -19.59
N ASP A 372 -4.53 13.52 -19.09
CA ASP A 372 -5.06 14.64 -19.86
C ASP A 372 -5.91 14.20 -21.08
N TYR A 373 -6.68 13.11 -20.94
CA TYR A 373 -7.53 12.61 -22.01
C TYR A 373 -8.75 13.50 -22.22
N GLN A 374 -8.71 14.32 -23.27
CA GLN A 374 -9.66 15.43 -23.50
C GLN A 374 -11.15 15.06 -23.37
N LYS A 375 -11.55 13.89 -23.89
CA LYS A 375 -12.94 13.41 -23.79
C LYS A 375 -13.44 13.34 -22.34
N VAL A 376 -12.59 12.89 -21.41
CA VAL A 376 -12.90 12.77 -19.98
C VAL A 376 -12.86 14.14 -19.31
N LEU A 377 -11.87 14.96 -19.64
CA LEU A 377 -11.73 16.32 -19.12
C LEU A 377 -12.94 17.20 -19.45
N ASP A 378 -13.39 17.17 -20.71
CA ASP A 378 -14.55 17.93 -21.17
C ASP A 378 -15.83 17.48 -20.48
N LYS A 379 -16.00 16.16 -20.29
CA LYS A 379 -17.17 15.61 -19.61
C LYS A 379 -17.21 15.98 -18.13
N ALA A 380 -16.09 15.87 -17.41
CA ALA A 380 -15.99 16.29 -16.03
C ALA A 380 -16.28 17.80 -15.88
N LEU A 381 -15.73 18.63 -16.77
CA LEU A 381 -15.98 20.07 -16.75
C LEU A 381 -17.45 20.40 -17.05
N GLN A 382 -18.07 19.70 -18.02
CA GLN A 382 -19.50 19.84 -18.31
C GLN A 382 -20.35 19.58 -17.06
N ILE A 383 -20.09 18.48 -16.35
CA ILE A 383 -20.83 18.10 -15.13
C ILE A 383 -20.60 19.16 -14.03
N PHE A 384 -19.37 19.66 -13.87
CA PHE A 384 -19.08 20.73 -12.92
C PHE A 384 -19.87 22.02 -13.24
N GLN A 385 -19.94 22.43 -14.51
CA GLN A 385 -20.72 23.61 -14.90
C GLN A 385 -22.22 23.41 -14.67
N GLN A 386 -22.74 22.20 -14.86
CA GLN A 386 -24.13 21.89 -14.51
C GLN A 386 -24.34 21.98 -12.99
N TRP A 387 -23.46 21.37 -12.19
CA TRP A 387 -23.50 21.42 -10.73
C TRP A 387 -23.39 22.85 -10.14
N LYS A 388 -22.71 23.76 -10.84
CA LYS A 388 -22.67 25.18 -10.49
C LYS A 388 -24.02 25.86 -10.65
N ASN A 389 -24.70 25.58 -11.76
CA ASN A 389 -25.90 26.29 -12.20
C ASN A 389 -27.21 25.65 -11.72
N ASP A 390 -27.19 24.35 -11.43
CA ASP A 390 -28.37 23.56 -11.09
C ASP A 390 -28.32 23.08 -9.63
N SER A 391 -29.37 23.43 -8.89
CA SER A 391 -29.66 22.87 -7.57
C SER A 391 -30.92 22.02 -7.76
N PRO A 392 -30.84 20.66 -7.83
CA PRO A 392 -29.90 19.79 -7.12
C PRO A 392 -29.24 18.70 -8.01
N LEU A 393 -28.26 19.03 -8.85
CA LEU A 393 -27.50 17.97 -9.54
C LEU A 393 -26.73 17.13 -8.52
N THR A 394 -27.07 15.83 -8.44
CA THR A 394 -26.36 14.88 -7.57
C THR A 394 -25.27 14.17 -8.36
N ILE A 395 -24.00 14.46 -8.05
CA ILE A 395 -22.85 13.74 -8.60
C ILE A 395 -22.64 12.45 -7.80
N SER A 396 -22.36 11.34 -8.51
CA SER A 396 -21.99 10.05 -7.89
C SER A 396 -20.86 10.23 -6.88
N ASN A 397 -20.90 9.48 -5.78
CA ASN A 397 -20.02 9.71 -4.64
C ASN A 397 -18.53 9.62 -5.03
N GLY A 398 -18.14 8.55 -5.74
CA GLY A 398 -16.78 8.38 -6.23
C GLY A 398 -16.30 9.45 -7.22
N LEU A 399 -17.21 10.14 -7.91
CA LEU A 399 -16.86 11.10 -8.97
C LEU A 399 -16.77 12.56 -8.49
N ARG A 400 -17.25 12.88 -7.28
CA ARG A 400 -17.24 14.25 -6.74
C ARG A 400 -15.86 14.87 -6.72
N SER A 401 -14.89 14.20 -6.10
CA SER A 401 -13.50 14.70 -6.02
C SER A 401 -12.94 15.01 -7.41
N THR A 402 -13.15 14.10 -8.36
CA THR A 402 -12.72 14.23 -9.76
C THR A 402 -13.37 15.42 -10.46
N VAL A 403 -14.69 15.53 -10.40
CA VAL A 403 -15.46 16.61 -11.05
C VAL A 403 -15.12 17.98 -10.46
N TYR A 404 -15.09 18.09 -9.13
CA TYR A 404 -14.77 19.34 -8.44
C TYR A 404 -13.34 19.77 -8.71
N SER A 405 -12.37 18.83 -8.65
CA SER A 405 -10.97 19.13 -8.91
C SER A 405 -10.77 19.64 -10.33
N GLN A 406 -11.44 19.02 -11.32
CA GLN A 406 -11.38 19.48 -12.71
C GLN A 406 -12.01 20.87 -12.88
N GLY A 407 -13.14 21.11 -12.23
CA GLY A 407 -13.80 22.42 -12.20
C GLY A 407 -12.94 23.53 -11.61
N VAL A 408 -12.25 23.25 -10.49
CA VAL A 408 -11.33 24.20 -9.85
C VAL A 408 -10.04 24.40 -10.66
N ARG A 409 -9.50 23.33 -11.27
CA ARG A 409 -8.25 23.38 -12.06
C ARG A 409 -8.33 24.31 -13.25
N TYR A 410 -9.48 24.34 -13.93
CA TYR A 410 -9.73 25.19 -15.10
C TYR A 410 -10.71 26.34 -14.82
N GLY A 411 -11.13 26.48 -13.56
CA GLY A 411 -12.06 27.50 -13.11
C GLY A 411 -11.38 28.83 -12.78
N THR A 412 -12.22 29.84 -12.55
CA THR A 412 -11.83 31.17 -12.09
C THR A 412 -11.74 31.23 -10.57
N LYS A 413 -11.26 32.36 -10.02
CA LYS A 413 -11.36 32.63 -8.58
C LYS A 413 -12.80 32.52 -8.07
N THR A 414 -13.79 32.96 -8.85
CA THR A 414 -15.21 32.85 -8.48
C THR A 414 -15.65 31.40 -8.30
N ASP A 415 -15.16 30.50 -9.15
CA ASP A 415 -15.43 29.07 -9.04
C ASP A 415 -14.79 28.46 -7.78
N TRP A 416 -13.57 28.88 -7.48
CA TRP A 416 -12.87 28.49 -6.26
C TRP A 416 -13.61 28.98 -5.00
N ASP A 417 -14.01 30.26 -4.98
CA ASP A 417 -14.76 30.86 -3.87
C ASP A 417 -16.11 30.15 -3.66
N LEU A 418 -16.79 29.75 -4.74
CA LEU A 418 -18.03 28.97 -4.67
C LEU A 418 -17.81 27.60 -4.03
N VAL A 419 -16.78 26.87 -4.45
CA VAL A 419 -16.44 25.55 -3.88
C VAL A 419 -16.08 25.70 -2.40
N PHE A 420 -15.29 26.71 -2.04
CA PHE A 420 -14.96 26.99 -0.64
C PHE A 420 -16.20 27.37 0.17
N HIS A 421 -17.10 28.19 -0.39
CA HIS A 421 -18.36 28.51 0.26
C HIS A 421 -19.19 27.26 0.55
N ARG A 422 -19.37 26.38 -0.44
CA ARG A 422 -20.09 25.10 -0.24
C ARG A 422 -19.39 24.22 0.79
N TYR A 423 -18.05 24.14 0.80
CA TYR A 423 -17.29 23.45 1.85
C TYR A 423 -17.64 23.94 3.26
N THR A 424 -17.74 25.26 3.46
CA THR A 424 -18.06 25.82 4.79
C THR A 424 -19.50 25.55 5.25
N LYS A 425 -20.40 25.23 4.31
CA LYS A 425 -21.82 24.93 4.59
C LYS A 425 -22.12 23.44 4.62
N GLU A 426 -21.21 22.61 4.11
CA GLU A 426 -21.42 21.17 4.00
C GLU A 426 -21.40 20.48 5.36
N VAL A 427 -22.38 19.59 5.55
CA VAL A 427 -22.59 18.83 6.78
C VAL A 427 -22.18 17.37 6.62
N VAL A 428 -22.16 16.85 5.40
CA VAL A 428 -21.72 15.49 5.07
C VAL A 428 -20.19 15.44 5.03
N PRO A 429 -19.52 14.70 5.93
CA PRO A 429 -18.06 14.70 6.02
C PRO A 429 -17.33 14.29 4.73
N SER A 430 -17.84 13.30 4.00
CA SER A 430 -17.24 12.82 2.74
C SER A 430 -17.34 13.85 1.60
N GLU A 431 -18.44 14.58 1.53
CA GLU A 431 -18.62 15.68 0.58
C GLU A 431 -17.70 16.84 0.92
N ARG A 432 -17.65 17.20 2.20
CA ARG A 432 -16.77 18.24 2.72
C ARG A 432 -15.30 17.95 2.39
N HIS A 433 -14.85 16.70 2.56
CA HIS A 433 -13.50 16.28 2.19
C HIS A 433 -13.24 16.43 0.69
N SER A 434 -14.19 16.00 -0.15
CA SER A 434 -14.10 16.12 -1.62
C SER A 434 -13.98 17.57 -2.08
N LEU A 435 -14.77 18.48 -1.49
CA LEU A 435 -14.72 19.92 -1.78
C LEU A 435 -13.38 20.52 -1.34
N LEU A 436 -12.89 20.19 -0.14
CA LEU A 436 -11.62 20.71 0.37
C LEU A 436 -10.44 20.27 -0.51
N ARG A 437 -10.39 18.99 -0.89
CA ARG A 437 -9.36 18.45 -1.79
C ARG A 437 -9.42 19.10 -3.17
N ALA A 438 -10.60 19.38 -3.70
CA ALA A 438 -10.73 20.05 -5.00
C ALA A 438 -10.09 21.44 -5.03
N LEU A 439 -10.15 22.19 -3.93
CA LEU A 439 -9.56 23.52 -3.83
C LEU A 439 -8.05 23.54 -4.04
N SER A 440 -7.34 22.43 -3.77
CA SER A 440 -5.89 22.31 -3.97
C SER A 440 -5.49 22.12 -5.44
N HIS A 441 -6.44 21.86 -6.34
CA HIS A 441 -6.16 21.58 -7.75
C HIS A 441 -6.13 22.84 -8.62
N THR A 442 -6.30 24.02 -8.01
CA THR A 442 -6.22 25.30 -8.73
C THR A 442 -4.83 25.55 -9.31
N ARG A 443 -4.79 26.21 -10.46
CA ARG A 443 -3.54 26.65 -11.11
C ARG A 443 -3.07 28.03 -10.64
N ASP A 444 -3.87 28.75 -9.85
CA ASP A 444 -3.48 30.05 -9.30
C ASP A 444 -2.66 29.87 -8.02
N ALA A 445 -1.36 30.16 -8.08
CA ALA A 445 -0.45 30.05 -6.95
C ALA A 445 -0.88 30.87 -5.71
N ARG A 446 -1.60 31.98 -5.91
CA ARG A 446 -2.12 32.80 -4.79
C ARG A 446 -3.23 32.08 -4.04
N LEU A 447 -4.06 31.31 -4.74
CA LEU A 447 -5.12 30.51 -4.14
C LEU A 447 -4.57 29.27 -3.44
N LEU A 448 -3.51 28.65 -3.96
CA LEU A 448 -2.79 27.58 -3.24
C LEU A 448 -2.21 28.08 -1.92
N GLN A 449 -1.54 29.23 -1.94
CA GLN A 449 -1.01 29.84 -0.72
C GLN A 449 -2.11 30.21 0.27
N LEU A 450 -3.24 30.75 -0.22
CA LEU A 450 -4.39 31.06 0.62
C LEU A 450 -4.98 29.80 1.26
N LEU A 451 -5.11 28.72 0.49
CA LEU A 451 -5.63 27.45 0.98
C LEU A 451 -4.75 26.86 2.09
N MET A 452 -3.43 26.88 1.94
CA MET A 452 -2.51 26.43 3.00
C MET A 452 -2.67 27.27 4.27
N LYS A 453 -2.83 28.59 4.16
CA LYS A 453 -3.13 29.45 5.33
C LYS A 453 -4.47 29.07 5.98
N TYR A 454 -5.52 28.86 5.19
CA TYR A 454 -6.82 28.41 5.71
C TYR A 454 -6.73 27.04 6.37
N GLY A 455 -5.90 26.14 5.87
CA GLY A 455 -5.68 24.81 6.43
C GLY A 455 -5.20 24.83 7.88
N PHE A 456 -4.57 25.91 8.33
CA PHE A 456 -4.09 26.08 9.71
C PHE A 456 -4.85 27.17 10.50
N ASP A 457 -5.96 27.68 9.95
CA ASP A 457 -6.89 28.60 10.62
C ASP A 457 -8.18 27.85 10.99
N ASP A 458 -8.37 27.62 12.29
CA ASP A 458 -9.48 26.82 12.83
C ASP A 458 -10.86 27.42 12.58
N SER A 459 -10.92 28.72 12.29
CA SER A 459 -12.15 29.39 11.87
C SER A 459 -12.55 29.06 10.43
N LYS A 460 -11.63 28.48 9.64
CA LYS A 460 -11.78 28.17 8.21
C LYS A 460 -11.80 26.67 7.97
N VAL A 461 -10.77 25.96 8.42
CA VAL A 461 -10.59 24.52 8.25
C VAL A 461 -10.35 23.90 9.61
N LYS A 462 -11.03 22.79 9.91
CA LYS A 462 -10.86 22.11 11.21
C LYS A 462 -9.45 21.53 11.31
N SER A 463 -8.89 21.52 12.52
CA SER A 463 -7.57 20.94 12.81
C SER A 463 -7.32 19.55 12.22
N GLN A 464 -8.32 18.68 12.28
CA GLN A 464 -8.24 17.30 11.79
C GLN A 464 -8.18 17.19 10.26
N ASP A 465 -8.51 18.27 9.53
CA ASP A 465 -8.51 18.31 8.06
C ASP A 465 -7.24 19.02 7.52
N SER A 466 -6.38 19.57 8.40
CA SER A 466 -5.21 20.37 8.03
C SER A 466 -4.15 19.59 7.25
N ASP A 467 -3.93 18.32 7.60
CA ASP A 467 -2.96 17.46 6.92
C ASP A 467 -3.39 17.20 5.47
N GLY A 468 -4.68 16.93 5.26
CA GLY A 468 -5.28 16.73 3.95
C GLY A 468 -5.04 17.91 3.01
N VAL A 469 -5.02 19.14 3.52
CA VAL A 469 -4.69 20.34 2.73
C VAL A 469 -3.25 20.31 2.24
N LEU A 470 -2.27 20.13 3.14
CA LEU A 470 -0.85 20.12 2.74
C LEU A 470 -0.53 18.95 1.82
N ARG A 471 -1.06 17.76 2.09
CA ARG A 471 -0.90 16.59 1.23
C ARG A 471 -1.48 16.80 -0.15
N SER A 472 -2.66 17.41 -0.24
CA SER A 472 -3.33 17.62 -1.54
C SER A 472 -2.64 18.70 -2.37
N VAL A 473 -2.04 19.71 -1.74
CA VAL A 473 -1.18 20.69 -2.44
C VAL A 473 0.14 20.05 -2.85
N GLY A 474 0.80 19.35 -1.90
CA GLY A 474 2.10 18.70 -2.07
C GLY A 474 2.11 17.56 -3.10
N GLY A 475 0.97 16.90 -3.30
CA GLY A 475 0.81 15.81 -4.27
C GLY A 475 0.81 16.25 -5.74
N SER A 476 0.81 17.55 -6.04
CA SER A 476 0.99 18.07 -7.40
C SER A 476 2.41 18.56 -7.61
N TYR A 477 2.98 18.34 -8.81
CA TYR A 477 4.36 18.74 -9.09
C TYR A 477 4.62 20.24 -8.82
N THR A 478 3.70 21.11 -9.26
CA THR A 478 3.81 22.56 -9.00
C THR A 478 3.54 22.92 -7.54
N GLY A 479 2.57 22.27 -6.89
CA GLY A 479 2.21 22.52 -5.51
C GLY A 479 3.24 22.01 -4.50
N GLN A 480 4.02 20.99 -4.85
CA GLN A 480 5.05 20.39 -4.00
C GLN A 480 6.05 21.44 -3.48
N LEU A 481 6.55 22.30 -4.36
CA LEU A 481 7.49 23.37 -3.99
C LEU A 481 6.87 24.37 -3.01
N PHE A 482 5.59 24.72 -3.20
CA PHE A 482 4.88 25.62 -2.29
C PHE A 482 4.63 24.97 -0.93
N ALA A 483 4.22 23.71 -0.92
CA ALA A 483 3.97 22.95 0.31
C ALA A 483 5.27 22.75 1.10
N TRP A 484 6.38 22.46 0.42
CA TRP A 484 7.70 22.31 1.04
C TRP A 484 8.18 23.61 1.69
N ARG A 485 8.04 24.74 0.99
CA ARG A 485 8.34 26.04 1.56
C ARG A 485 7.47 26.34 2.78
N TYR A 486 6.16 26.11 2.70
CA TYR A 486 5.24 26.37 3.79
C TYR A 486 5.56 25.51 5.03
N LEU A 487 5.84 24.22 4.83
CA LEU A 487 6.25 23.31 5.90
C LEU A 487 7.50 23.80 6.61
N ARG A 488 8.52 24.24 5.87
CA ARG A 488 9.76 24.76 6.46
C ARG A 488 9.56 26.05 7.24
N GLU A 489 8.80 26.99 6.68
CA GLU A 489 8.52 28.28 7.31
C GLU A 489 7.69 28.14 8.61
N ASN A 490 6.85 27.12 8.71
CA ASN A 490 5.89 26.96 9.80
C ASN A 490 6.09 25.67 10.62
N TYR A 491 7.27 25.07 10.54
CA TYR A 491 7.51 23.73 11.08
C TYR A 491 7.20 23.60 12.57
N ASP A 492 7.64 24.57 13.37
CA ASP A 492 7.49 24.50 14.83
C ASP A 492 6.01 24.57 15.22
N MET A 493 5.21 25.41 14.55
CA MET A 493 3.75 25.45 14.73
C MET A 493 3.09 24.12 14.33
N ILE A 494 3.54 23.50 13.23
CA ILE A 494 3.01 22.21 12.75
C ILE A 494 3.37 21.10 13.75
N LEU A 495 4.60 21.10 14.27
CA LEU A 495 5.10 20.15 15.24
C LEU A 495 4.38 20.29 16.59
N ASP A 496 4.21 21.51 17.09
CA ASP A 496 3.49 21.76 18.35
C ASP A 496 2.04 21.25 18.28
N ARG A 497 1.45 21.32 17.09
CA ARG A 497 0.07 20.92 16.85
C ARG A 497 -0.11 19.42 16.63
N PHE A 498 0.81 18.79 15.89
CA PHE A 498 0.63 17.42 15.38
C PHE A 498 1.76 16.45 15.74
N GLY A 499 2.80 16.90 16.43
CA GLY A 499 3.99 16.11 16.72
C GLY A 499 3.74 14.88 17.60
N SER A 500 2.65 14.87 18.37
CA SER A 500 2.18 13.71 19.15
C SER A 500 0.96 13.02 18.53
N SER A 501 0.55 13.39 17.32
CA SER A 501 -0.60 12.78 16.65
C SER A 501 -0.12 11.59 15.81
N SER A 502 -0.67 10.40 16.07
CA SER A 502 -0.41 9.22 15.22
C SER A 502 -0.76 9.52 13.76
N PHE A 503 0.09 9.06 12.84
CA PHE A 503 0.02 9.25 11.39
C PHE A 503 0.07 10.70 10.86
N ILE A 504 -0.45 11.71 11.56
CA ILE A 504 -0.65 13.07 10.99
C ILE A 504 0.69 13.71 10.60
N MET A 505 1.68 13.70 11.49
CA MET A 505 2.98 14.31 11.21
C MET A 505 3.69 13.60 10.04
N SER A 506 3.69 12.26 10.05
CA SER A 506 4.25 11.43 8.97
C SER A 506 3.56 11.72 7.64
N ASN A 507 2.22 11.81 7.65
CA ASN A 507 1.41 12.11 6.48
C ASN A 507 1.70 13.50 5.90
N ILE A 508 1.89 14.51 6.75
CA ILE A 508 2.28 15.87 6.32
C ILE A 508 3.65 15.84 5.67
N ILE A 509 4.66 15.27 6.33
CA ILE A 509 6.03 15.21 5.81
C ILE A 509 6.04 14.45 4.48
N ASN A 510 5.52 13.23 4.45
CA ASN A 510 5.48 12.39 3.26
C ASN A 510 4.71 13.03 2.11
N GLY A 511 3.55 13.62 2.38
CA GLY A 511 2.74 14.30 1.36
C GLY A 511 3.44 15.51 0.72
N VAL A 512 4.44 16.08 1.39
CA VAL A 512 5.22 17.21 0.91
C VAL A 512 6.52 16.77 0.24
N VAL A 513 7.22 15.78 0.79
CA VAL A 513 8.58 15.43 0.32
C VAL A 513 8.63 14.25 -0.65
N ALA A 514 7.64 13.37 -0.67
CA ALA A 514 7.73 12.09 -1.38
C ALA A 514 7.94 12.21 -2.90
N GLY A 515 7.49 13.31 -3.52
CA GLY A 515 7.65 13.56 -4.95
C GLY A 515 9.07 13.97 -5.38
N PHE A 516 9.92 14.43 -4.43
CA PHE A 516 11.26 14.92 -4.77
C PHE A 516 12.17 13.76 -5.19
N ASN A 517 12.95 13.96 -6.26
CA ASN A 517 13.73 12.91 -6.91
C ASN A 517 15.13 13.33 -7.34
N THR A 518 15.61 14.53 -6.97
CA THR A 518 16.97 14.97 -7.28
C THR A 518 17.90 14.90 -6.06
N GLN A 519 19.21 14.81 -6.30
CA GLN A 519 20.19 14.89 -5.20
C GLN A 519 20.10 16.22 -4.46
N PHE A 520 19.83 17.32 -5.17
CA PHE A 520 19.66 18.65 -4.58
C PHE A 520 18.52 18.68 -3.57
N ASP A 521 17.34 18.15 -3.94
CA ASP A 521 16.19 18.11 -3.05
C ASP A 521 16.48 17.22 -1.84
N ASN A 522 17.12 16.05 -2.06
CA ASN A 522 17.51 15.16 -0.98
C ASN A 522 18.44 15.84 0.02
N ASP A 523 19.46 16.57 -0.46
CA ASP A 523 20.39 17.30 0.41
C ASP A 523 19.69 18.39 1.21
N GLU A 524 18.74 19.10 0.59
CA GLU A 524 17.93 20.12 1.25
C GLU A 524 17.03 19.52 2.35
N ILE A 525 16.35 18.41 2.06
CA ILE A 525 15.49 17.68 3.00
C ILE A 525 16.30 17.16 4.18
N VAL A 526 17.41 16.45 3.91
CA VAL A 526 18.29 15.90 4.95
C VAL A 526 18.84 17.01 5.82
N THR A 527 19.30 18.12 5.22
CA THR A 527 19.83 19.26 5.96
C THR A 527 18.78 19.89 6.86
N PHE A 528 17.55 20.07 6.37
CA PHE A 528 16.47 20.64 7.16
C PHE A 528 16.12 19.78 8.38
N PHE A 529 16.02 18.46 8.20
CA PHE A 529 15.57 17.55 9.26
C PHE A 529 16.68 17.07 10.21
N LYS A 530 17.97 17.22 9.87
CA LYS A 530 19.12 16.65 10.61
C LYS A 530 19.09 16.85 12.13
N ASN A 531 18.57 17.97 12.62
CA ASN A 531 18.49 18.30 14.04
C ASN A 531 17.07 18.69 14.48
N LYS A 532 16.03 18.29 13.74
CA LYS A 532 14.64 18.60 14.07
C LYS A 532 14.00 17.42 14.80
N ASN A 533 13.12 17.75 15.76
CA ASN A 533 12.24 16.77 16.36
C ASN A 533 11.15 16.40 15.36
N LEU A 534 11.07 15.12 15.00
CA LEU A 534 10.10 14.60 14.04
C LEU A 534 8.78 14.16 14.69
N GLY A 535 8.68 14.18 16.02
CA GLY A 535 7.52 13.66 16.73
C GLY A 535 7.24 12.19 16.38
N THR A 536 5.97 11.86 16.15
CA THR A 536 5.50 10.54 15.70
C THR A 536 6.02 10.13 14.31
N ALA A 537 6.55 11.07 13.51
CA ALA A 537 7.15 10.76 12.21
C ALA A 537 8.56 10.16 12.31
N LYS A 538 9.14 10.02 13.52
CA LYS A 538 10.51 9.52 13.69
C LYS A 538 10.70 8.07 13.21
N LEU A 539 9.66 7.24 13.28
CA LEU A 539 9.70 5.82 12.87
C LEU A 539 9.23 5.60 11.42
N ASN A 540 8.78 6.64 10.72
CA ASN A 540 8.12 6.56 9.41
C ASN A 540 8.92 7.25 8.29
#